data_AF-A0A4Y2WFK8-F1
#
_entry.id   AF-A0A4Y2WFK8-F1
#
_cell.length_a   1.000
_cell.length_b   1.000
_cell.length_c   1.000
_cell.angle_alpha   90.00
_cell.angle_beta   90.00
_cell.angle_gamma   90.00
#
_symmetry.space_group_name_H-M   'P 1'
#
loop_
_entity.id
_entity.type
_entity.pdbx_description
1 polymer ?
#
loop_
_entity_poly.entity_id
_entity_poly.type
_entity_poly.pdbx_seq_one_letter_code
_entity_poly.pdbx_strand_id
1 'polypeptide(L)'
;MSIFAGAIKCDLKILAEELGETVNDSHKLKDLKKMILASKEYDEENAKEWLNTIINERKEREENERRNEEIQMAERKLKEEQEIAERRRQDEIAERRRQDEIVERKRKDEMEFELQKIRLETEGRSLNSNSVANQNVNSTQIKPKLIRNLKKVN
;
A
#
# COMPACT_ATOMS: atom_id res chain seq x y z
N MET A 1 54.85 -23.62 -15.38
CA MET A 1 53.71 -22.68 -15.22
C MET A 1 54.18 -21.54 -14.32
N SER A 2 53.64 -20.32 -14.43
CA SER A 2 53.99 -19.23 -13.50
C SER A 2 53.18 -19.39 -12.21
N ILE A 3 53.83 -19.37 -11.04
CA ILE A 3 53.15 -19.40 -9.74
C ILE A 3 52.22 -18.20 -9.51
N PHE A 4 52.46 -17.09 -10.23
CA PHE A 4 51.70 -15.84 -10.10
C PHE A 4 50.49 -15.75 -11.06
N ALA A 5 50.02 -16.89 -11.59
CA ALA A 5 48.87 -16.90 -12.49
C ALA A 5 47.59 -16.48 -11.74
N GLY A 6 46.86 -15.50 -12.26
CA GLY A 6 45.62 -15.00 -11.64
C GLY A 6 45.82 -14.08 -10.43
N ALA A 7 47.05 -13.86 -9.97
CA ALA A 7 47.38 -12.95 -8.88
C ALA A 7 47.33 -11.48 -9.34
N ILE A 8 46.69 -10.63 -8.53
CA ILE A 8 46.70 -9.18 -8.73
C ILE A 8 47.78 -8.51 -7.88
N LYS A 9 47.99 -7.20 -8.06
CA LYS A 9 49.00 -6.43 -7.33
C LYS A 9 48.82 -6.50 -5.81
N CYS A 10 47.57 -6.47 -5.34
CA CYS A 10 47.27 -6.57 -3.91
C CYS A 10 47.66 -7.94 -3.35
N ASP A 11 47.33 -9.02 -4.06
CA ASP A 11 47.68 -10.39 -3.65
C ASP A 11 49.20 -10.56 -3.49
N LEU A 12 49.97 -10.02 -4.44
CA LEU A 12 51.45 -10.06 -4.37
C LEU A 12 52.04 -9.14 -3.31
N LYS A 13 51.35 -8.05 -2.97
CA LYS A 13 51.77 -7.17 -1.87
C LYS A 13 51.68 -7.92 -0.55
N ILE A 14 50.54 -8.58 -0.30
CA ILE A 14 50.32 -9.39 0.90
C ILE A 14 51.36 -10.52 0.96
N LEU A 15 51.57 -11.25 -0.14
CA LEU A 15 52.56 -12.33 -0.15
C LEU A 15 53.99 -11.84 0.13
N ALA A 16 54.37 -10.66 -0.36
CA ALA A 16 55.68 -10.09 -0.08
C ALA A 16 55.82 -9.67 1.40
N GLU A 17 54.76 -9.10 1.99
CA GLU A 17 54.73 -8.75 3.43
C GLU A 17 54.87 -10.01 4.30
N GLU A 18 54.19 -11.10 3.95
CA GLU A 18 54.31 -12.40 4.65
C GLU A 18 55.71 -13.01 4.54
N LEU A 19 56.43 -12.76 3.44
CA LEU A 19 57.84 -13.15 3.27
C LEU A 19 58.84 -12.17 3.92
N GLY A 20 58.34 -11.21 4.71
CA GLY A 20 59.16 -10.23 5.44
C GLY A 20 59.71 -9.09 4.58
N GLU A 21 59.26 -8.93 3.33
CA GLU A 21 59.71 -7.89 2.43
C GLU A 21 58.93 -6.58 2.63
N THR A 22 59.63 -5.45 2.66
CA THR A 22 58.99 -4.14 2.79
C THR A 22 58.42 -3.67 1.45
N VAL A 23 57.10 -3.64 1.31
CA VAL A 23 56.44 -3.24 0.05
C VAL A 23 55.62 -1.96 0.21
N ASN A 24 55.89 -1.00 -0.67
CA ASN A 24 55.10 0.23 -0.81
C ASN A 24 54.08 0.12 -1.96
N ASP A 25 53.11 1.05 -1.98
CA ASP A 25 52.09 1.13 -3.03
C ASP A 25 52.63 1.59 -4.39
N SER A 26 53.83 2.17 -4.42
CA SER A 26 54.46 2.64 -5.67
C SER A 26 55.08 1.50 -6.49
N HIS A 27 55.39 0.36 -5.87
CA HIS A 27 55.97 -0.78 -6.57
C HIS A 27 55.05 -1.30 -7.66
N LYS A 28 55.62 -1.59 -8.83
CA LYS A 28 54.88 -2.22 -9.92
C LYS A 28 54.76 -3.71 -9.66
N LEU A 29 53.76 -4.34 -10.29
CA LEU A 29 53.56 -5.79 -10.23
C LEU A 29 54.85 -6.56 -10.57
N LYS A 30 55.61 -6.09 -11.56
CA LYS A 30 56.88 -6.70 -11.96
C LYS A 30 57.95 -6.61 -10.86
N ASP A 31 57.99 -5.50 -10.13
CA ASP A 31 58.96 -5.28 -9.06
C ASP A 31 58.63 -6.16 -7.86
N LEU A 32 57.34 -6.25 -7.49
CA LEU A 32 56.86 -7.17 -6.44
C LEU A 32 57.21 -8.63 -6.74
N LYS A 33 56.98 -9.09 -7.99
CA LYS A 33 57.37 -10.44 -8.41
C LYS A 33 58.86 -10.69 -8.25
N LYS A 34 59.71 -9.70 -8.57
CA LYS A 34 61.16 -9.81 -8.40
C LYS A 34 61.57 -9.84 -6.94
N MET A 35 60.94 -9.03 -6.09
CA MET A 35 61.21 -9.00 -4.64
C MET A 35 60.88 -10.35 -4.00
N ILE A 36 59.70 -10.90 -4.28
CA ILE A 36 59.27 -12.22 -3.79
C ILE A 36 60.28 -13.31 -4.19
N LEU A 37 60.67 -13.35 -5.47
CA LEU A 37 61.64 -14.34 -5.97
C LEU A 37 63.06 -14.13 -5.43
N ALA A 38 63.37 -12.94 -4.91
CA ALA A 38 64.67 -12.61 -4.33
C ALA A 38 64.71 -12.76 -2.80
N SER A 39 63.56 -13.03 -2.16
CA SER A 39 63.50 -13.24 -0.71
C SER A 39 64.29 -14.48 -0.32
N LYS A 40 65.01 -14.38 0.80
CA LYS A 40 65.81 -15.49 1.34
C LYS A 40 64.96 -16.64 1.86
N GLU A 41 63.71 -16.36 2.20
CA GLU A 41 62.74 -17.33 2.72
C GLU A 41 61.78 -17.84 1.65
N TYR A 42 62.02 -17.46 0.39
CA TYR A 42 61.21 -17.91 -0.74
C TYR A 42 61.35 -19.42 -0.95
N ASP A 43 60.26 -20.13 -0.70
CA ASP A 43 60.03 -21.49 -1.16
C ASP A 43 58.88 -21.50 -2.17
N GLU A 44 59.08 -22.12 -3.33
CA GLU A 44 58.13 -22.03 -4.45
C GLU A 44 56.77 -22.67 -4.13
N GLU A 45 56.76 -23.82 -3.44
CA GLU A 45 55.49 -24.51 -3.13
C GLU A 45 54.76 -23.79 -2.00
N ASN A 46 55.47 -23.37 -0.95
CA ASN A 46 54.89 -22.57 0.12
C ASN A 46 54.31 -21.26 -0.44
N ALA A 47 55.08 -20.50 -1.22
CA ALA A 47 54.62 -19.23 -1.78
C ALA A 47 53.38 -19.40 -2.67
N LYS A 48 53.29 -20.52 -3.38
CA LYS A 48 52.13 -20.88 -4.21
C LYS A 48 50.91 -21.25 -3.35
N GLU A 49 51.07 -22.01 -2.26
CA GLU A 49 49.99 -22.31 -1.32
C GLU A 49 49.46 -21.04 -0.64
N TRP A 50 50.36 -20.18 -0.16
CA TRP A 50 50.02 -18.88 0.42
C TRP A 50 49.27 -18.00 -0.58
N LEU A 51 49.78 -17.90 -1.81
CA LEU A 51 49.15 -17.10 -2.85
C LEU A 51 47.77 -17.63 -3.24
N ASN A 52 47.60 -18.95 -3.32
CA ASN A 52 46.31 -19.56 -3.58
C ASN A 52 45.31 -19.23 -2.47
N THR A 53 45.75 -19.25 -1.21
CA THR A 53 44.93 -18.88 -0.06
C THR A 53 44.48 -17.42 -0.16
N ILE A 54 45.41 -16.49 -0.40
CA ILE A 54 45.12 -15.05 -0.57
C ILE A 54 44.12 -14.82 -1.72
N ILE A 55 44.33 -15.47 -2.88
CA ILE A 55 43.45 -15.36 -4.03
C ILE A 55 42.06 -15.91 -3.73
N ASN A 56 41.97 -17.05 -3.03
CA ASN A 56 40.69 -17.66 -2.67
C ASN A 56 39.92 -16.80 -1.68
N GLU A 57 40.57 -16.27 -0.64
CA GLU A 57 39.96 -15.36 0.32
C GLU A 57 39.43 -14.09 -0.35
N ARG A 58 40.19 -13.51 -1.28
CA ARG A 58 39.72 -12.35 -2.06
C ARG A 58 38.47 -12.70 -2.87
N LYS A 59 38.49 -13.82 -3.59
CA LYS A 59 37.34 -14.27 -4.40
C LYS A 59 36.12 -14.56 -3.54
N GLU A 60 36.30 -15.19 -2.39
CA GLU A 60 35.23 -15.47 -1.45
C GLU A 60 34.62 -14.18 -0.90
N ARG A 61 35.45 -13.18 -0.59
CA ARG A 61 34.97 -11.85 -0.19
C ARG A 61 34.16 -11.18 -1.31
N GLU A 62 34.68 -11.15 -2.53
CA GLU A 62 33.99 -10.60 -3.70
C GLU A 62 32.66 -11.33 -3.98
N GLU A 63 32.60 -12.65 -3.78
CA GLU A 63 31.36 -13.42 -3.90
C GLU A 63 30.37 -13.12 -2.78
N ASN A 64 30.84 -13.04 -1.54
CA ASN A 64 30.00 -12.72 -0.39
C ASN A 64 29.42 -11.30 -0.49
N GLU A 65 30.20 -10.34 -0.98
CA GLU A 65 29.73 -8.98 -1.25
C GLU A 65 28.60 -8.99 -2.29
N ARG A 66 28.79 -9.66 -3.44
CA ARG A 66 27.73 -9.81 -4.45
C ARG A 66 26.49 -10.49 -3.90
N ARG A 67 26.66 -11.58 -3.14
CA ARG A 67 25.54 -12.32 -2.53
C ARG A 67 24.78 -11.44 -1.53
N ASN A 68 25.49 -10.62 -0.75
CA ASN A 68 24.89 -9.68 0.19
C ASN A 68 24.14 -8.55 -0.51
N GLU A 69 24.68 -8.02 -1.62
CA GLU A 69 23.99 -7.03 -2.46
C GLU A 69 22.69 -7.59 -3.06
N GLU A 70 22.71 -8.83 -3.55
CA GLU A 70 21.53 -9.53 -4.06
C GLU A 70 20.45 -9.69 -2.98
N ILE A 71 20.84 -10.11 -1.77
CA ILE A 71 19.94 -10.23 -0.62
C ILE A 71 19.31 -8.87 -0.28
N GLN A 72 20.12 -7.81 -0.16
CA GLN A 72 19.61 -6.48 0.15
C GLN A 72 18.63 -5.95 -0.91
N MET A 73 18.90 -6.21 -2.19
CA MET A 73 17.97 -5.85 -3.26
C MET A 73 16.67 -6.65 -3.19
N ALA A 74 16.73 -7.95 -2.89
CA ALA A 74 15.55 -8.79 -2.74
C ALA A 74 14.69 -8.36 -1.53
N GLU A 75 15.32 -8.07 -0.39
CA GLU A 75 14.64 -7.57 0.80
C GLU A 75 13.94 -6.23 0.55
N ARG A 76 14.60 -5.31 -0.17
CA ARG A 76 14.00 -4.02 -0.54
C ARG A 76 12.77 -4.21 -1.42
N LYS A 77 12.85 -5.07 -2.44
CA LYS A 77 11.72 -5.38 -3.33
C LYS A 77 10.56 -6.01 -2.57
N LEU A 78 10.84 -6.96 -1.68
CA LEU A 78 9.81 -7.61 -0.86
C LEU A 78 9.09 -6.58 0.03
N LYS A 79 9.85 -5.67 0.65
CA LYS A 79 9.28 -4.62 1.50
C LYS A 79 8.39 -3.65 0.70
N GLU A 80 8.83 -3.25 -0.49
CA GLU A 80 8.05 -2.38 -1.38
C GLU A 80 6.75 -3.08 -1.84
N GLU A 81 6.83 -4.35 -2.21
CA GLU A 81 5.65 -5.14 -2.59
C GLU A 81 4.65 -5.28 -1.45
N GLN A 82 5.13 -5.53 -0.22
CA GLN A 82 4.29 -5.57 0.98
C GLN A 82 3.61 -4.22 1.24
N GLU A 83 4.32 -3.10 1.10
CA GLU A 83 3.74 -1.76 1.28
C GLU A 83 2.66 -1.47 0.23
N ILE A 84 2.90 -1.83 -1.03
CA ILE A 84 1.91 -1.68 -2.11
C ILE A 84 0.69 -2.55 -1.84
N ALA A 85 0.88 -3.80 -1.41
CA ALA A 85 -0.22 -4.71 -1.09
C ALA A 85 -1.07 -4.20 0.08
N GLU A 86 -0.43 -3.65 1.11
CA GLU A 86 -1.12 -3.09 2.27
C GLU A 86 -1.91 -1.83 1.90
N ARG A 87 -1.32 -0.91 1.12
CA ARG A 87 -2.04 0.26 0.60
C ARG A 87 -3.27 -0.14 -0.21
N ARG A 88 -3.14 -1.14 -1.10
CA ARG A 88 -4.27 -1.65 -1.89
C ARG A 88 -5.39 -2.21 -1.01
N ARG A 89 -5.08 -2.93 0.07
CA ARG A 89 -6.08 -3.42 1.02
C ARG A 89 -6.79 -2.26 1.72
N GLN A 90 -6.05 -1.24 2.13
CA GLN A 90 -6.64 -0.05 2.76
C GLN A 90 -7.57 0.70 1.81
N ASP A 91 -7.14 0.88 0.56
CA ASP A 91 -7.97 1.51 -0.48
C ASP A 91 -9.24 0.70 -0.76
N GLU A 92 -9.15 -0.64 -0.82
CA GLU A 92 -10.33 -1.49 -1.00
C GLU A 92 -11.32 -1.38 0.17
N ILE A 93 -10.82 -1.36 1.41
CA ILE A 93 -11.64 -1.17 2.61
C ILE A 93 -12.31 0.21 2.60
N ALA A 94 -11.56 1.25 2.25
CA ALA A 94 -12.09 2.61 2.16
C ALA A 94 -13.17 2.71 1.08
N GLU A 95 -12.97 2.08 -0.08
CA GLU A 95 -13.95 2.06 -1.16
C GLU A 95 -15.23 1.32 -0.77
N ARG A 96 -15.12 0.14 -0.14
CA ARG A 96 -16.29 -0.58 0.38
C ARG A 96 -17.09 0.28 1.36
N ARG A 97 -16.42 0.97 2.29
CA ARG A 97 -17.09 1.88 3.23
C ARG A 97 -17.83 3.02 2.53
N ARG A 98 -17.25 3.60 1.47
CA ARG A 98 -17.92 4.64 0.67
C ARG A 98 -19.17 4.09 -0.01
N GLN A 99 -19.09 2.87 -0.55
CA GLN A 99 -20.25 2.22 -1.19
C GLN A 99 -21.36 1.92 -0.18
N ASP A 100 -21.02 1.38 0.99
CA ASP A 100 -21.98 1.11 2.06
C ASP A 100 -22.68 2.41 2.52
N GLU A 101 -21.92 3.52 2.65
CA GLU A 101 -22.50 4.82 2.99
C GLU A 101 -23.48 5.33 1.92
N ILE A 102 -23.15 5.16 0.63
CA ILE A 102 -24.05 5.55 -0.46
C ILE A 102 -25.33 4.70 -0.44
N VAL A 103 -25.21 3.40 -0.20
CA VAL A 103 -26.37 2.48 -0.12
C VAL A 103 -27.27 2.86 1.05
N GLU A 104 -26.69 3.10 2.23
CA GLU A 104 -27.44 3.51 3.42
C GLU A 104 -28.13 4.86 3.25
N ARG A 105 -27.48 5.83 2.58
CA ARG A 105 -28.12 7.11 2.23
C ARG A 105 -29.33 6.91 1.31
N LYS A 106 -29.17 6.14 0.23
CA LYS A 106 -30.28 5.84 -0.69
C LYS A 106 -31.47 5.18 0.01
N ARG A 107 -31.19 4.25 0.93
CA ARG A 107 -32.23 3.58 1.73
C ARG A 107 -32.97 4.54 2.66
N LYS A 108 -32.27 5.52 3.25
CA LYS A 108 -32.89 6.57 4.06
C LYS A 108 -33.75 7.50 3.21
N ASP A 109 -33.23 7.94 2.07
CA ASP A 109 -33.96 8.83 1.14
C ASP A 109 -35.25 8.15 0.65
N GLU A 110 -35.20 6.86 0.32
CA GLU A 110 -36.37 6.07 -0.10
C GLU A 110 -37.41 5.94 1.02
N MET A 111 -36.97 5.68 2.26
CA MET A 111 -37.86 5.62 3.41
C MET A 111 -38.50 6.99 3.71
N GLU A 112 -37.74 8.08 3.61
CA GLU A 112 -38.25 9.44 3.80
C GLU A 112 -39.31 9.80 2.75
N PHE A 113 -39.07 9.41 1.50
CA PHE A 113 -40.02 9.58 0.40
C PHE A 113 -41.33 8.84 0.67
N GLU A 114 -41.28 7.56 1.06
CA GLU A 114 -42.49 6.79 1.39
C GLU A 114 -43.25 7.37 2.60
N LEU A 115 -42.54 7.84 3.64
CA LEU A 115 -43.18 8.53 4.76
C LEU A 115 -43.86 9.84 4.33
N GLN A 116 -43.26 10.59 3.42
CA GLN A 116 -43.85 11.83 2.89
C GLN A 116 -45.12 11.54 2.07
N LYS A 117 -45.12 10.47 1.29
CA LYS A 117 -46.30 10.00 0.54
C LYS A 117 -47.47 9.66 1.47
N ILE A 118 -47.23 8.91 2.55
CA ILE A 118 -48.27 8.56 3.54
C ILE A 118 -48.84 9.82 4.23
N ARG A 119 -47.99 10.79 4.58
CA ARG A 119 -48.43 12.08 5.14
C ARG A 119 -49.37 12.83 4.19
N LEU A 120 -49.02 12.92 2.91
CA LEU A 120 -49.88 13.57 1.90
C LEU A 120 -51.20 12.82 1.68
N GLU A 121 -51.19 11.48 1.64
CA GLU A 121 -52.41 10.68 1.50
C GLU A 121 -53.36 10.84 2.70
N THR A 122 -52.82 10.98 3.91
CA THR A 122 -53.61 11.17 5.14
C THR A 122 -54.14 12.60 5.28
N GLU A 123 -53.34 13.63 4.99
CA GLU A 123 -53.78 15.03 4.92
C GLU A 123 -54.86 15.23 3.84
N GLY A 124 -54.65 14.61 2.67
CA GLY A 124 -55.59 14.58 1.55
C GLY A 124 -56.84 13.72 1.78
N ARG A 125 -56.99 13.02 2.93
CA ARG A 125 -58.25 12.41 3.43
C ARG A 125 -58.93 13.26 4.52
N SER A 126 -58.15 14.07 5.25
CA SER A 126 -58.63 14.96 6.30
C SER A 126 -59.36 16.18 5.74
N LEU A 127 -58.82 16.82 4.70
CA LEU A 127 -59.39 18.05 4.10
C LEU A 127 -60.78 17.84 3.45
N ASN A 128 -60.98 16.68 2.86
CA ASN A 128 -62.22 16.17 2.26
C ASN A 128 -63.23 15.74 3.32
N SER A 129 -62.80 15.21 4.47
CA SER A 129 -63.70 14.92 5.60
C SER A 129 -64.24 16.20 6.25
N ASN A 130 -63.43 17.25 6.35
CA ASN A 130 -63.86 18.57 6.84
C ASN A 130 -64.79 19.31 5.87
N SER A 131 -64.69 19.06 4.55
CA SER A 131 -65.63 19.59 3.55
C SER A 131 -67.02 18.96 3.68
N VAL A 132 -67.10 17.63 3.88
CA VAL A 132 -68.37 16.92 4.04
C VAL A 132 -69.09 17.32 5.34
N ALA A 133 -68.35 17.55 6.43
CA ALA A 133 -68.93 18.02 7.69
C ALA A 133 -69.52 19.44 7.57
N ASN A 134 -68.86 20.35 6.83
CA ASN A 134 -69.32 21.74 6.64
C ASN A 134 -70.47 21.88 5.63
N GLN A 135 -70.70 20.91 4.74
CA GLN A 135 -71.86 20.89 3.84
C GLN A 135 -73.14 20.37 4.54
N ASN A 136 -73.00 19.50 5.57
CA ASN A 136 -74.12 18.92 6.31
C ASN A 136 -74.81 19.92 7.26
N VAL A 137 -74.07 20.87 7.83
CA VAL A 137 -74.66 21.91 8.71
C VAL A 137 -75.54 22.93 7.96
N ASN A 138 -75.39 23.07 6.64
CA ASN A 138 -76.19 24.00 5.83
C ASN A 138 -77.44 23.37 5.18
N SER A 139 -77.62 22.05 5.20
CA SER A 139 -78.77 21.39 4.54
C SER A 139 -79.94 21.10 5.48
N THR A 140 -79.74 21.14 6.80
CA THR A 140 -80.80 20.81 7.78
C THR A 140 -81.76 21.97 8.07
N GLN A 141 -81.52 23.16 7.52
CA GLN A 141 -82.26 24.37 7.89
C GLN A 141 -83.17 24.91 6.78
N ILE A 142 -83.64 24.11 5.81
CA ILE A 142 -84.59 24.62 4.80
C ILE A 142 -85.73 23.64 4.49
N LYS A 143 -86.94 24.07 4.94
CA LYS A 143 -88.33 23.82 4.47
C LYS A 143 -89.07 22.57 4.99
N PRO A 144 -90.44 22.54 5.05
CA PRO A 144 -91.39 23.37 4.28
C PRO A 144 -92.71 23.85 4.95
N LYS A 145 -93.19 25.00 4.43
CA LYS A 145 -94.55 25.29 3.90
C LYS A 145 -95.84 25.23 4.76
N LEU A 146 -96.63 26.30 4.52
CA LEU A 146 -98.04 26.32 4.07
C LEU A 146 -99.20 26.67 5.05
N ILE A 147 -99.60 27.96 5.00
CA ILE A 147 -100.93 28.49 4.59
C ILE A 147 -102.21 28.26 5.46
N ARG A 148 -102.87 29.41 5.77
CA ARG A 148 -104.32 29.72 6.00
C ARG A 148 -104.95 29.31 7.36
N ASN A 149 -105.85 30.08 8.02
CA ASN A 149 -106.94 30.96 7.54
C ASN A 149 -107.41 31.99 8.63
N LEU A 150 -107.83 33.18 8.16
CA LEU A 150 -109.02 34.00 8.50
C LEU A 150 -109.61 34.09 9.94
N LYS A 151 -109.73 35.33 10.43
CA LYS A 151 -110.98 36.08 10.82
C LYS A 151 -110.56 37.45 11.42
N LYS A 152 -110.84 38.57 10.74
CA LYS A 152 -112.00 39.50 10.88
C LYS A 152 -112.15 40.18 12.25
N VAL A 153 -112.63 41.43 12.18
CA VAL A 153 -113.14 42.37 13.21
C VAL A 153 -112.07 43.37 13.68
N ASN A 154 -112.19 44.70 13.51
CA ASN A 154 -113.31 45.60 13.18
C ASN A 154 -113.03 46.45 11.94
#